data_AF-A0A834XJF1-F1
#
_entry.id   AF-A0A834XJF1-F1
#
_cell.length_a   1.000
_cell.length_b   1.000
_cell.length_c   1.000
_cell.angle_alpha   90.00
_cell.angle_beta   90.00
_cell.angle_gamma   90.00
#
_symmetry.space_group_name_H-M   'P 1'
#
loop_
_entity.id
_entity.type
_entity.pdbx_description
1 polymer ?
#
loop_
_entity_poly.entity_id
_entity_poly.type
_entity_poly.pdbx_seq_one_letter_code
_entity_poly.pdbx_strand_id
1 'polypeptide(L)'
;MYNLIFWVNSRSTTVIESSEVRTKDVFGKLMIQYGNRFYHARVIATNENKAWLESLEVNLNGQITGCLLHTHQEGLFQDEVQEQEQVQEIQQELVQQQEQEEILEQRQVQEEEHEEFAEEQGRGTG
;
A
#
# COMPACT_ATOMS: atom_id res chain seq x y z
N MET A 1 -22.58 -1.18 14.24
CA MET A 1 -22.20 0.24 14.43
C MET A 1 -21.38 0.38 15.70
N TYR A 2 -20.29 1.14 15.67
CA TYR A 2 -19.34 1.32 16.77
C TYR A 2 -19.29 2.78 17.25
N ASN A 3 -18.90 2.98 18.50
CA ASN A 3 -18.74 4.29 19.13
C ASN A 3 -17.31 4.47 19.62
N LEU A 4 -16.70 5.61 19.32
CA LEU A 4 -15.48 6.07 19.97
C LEU A 4 -15.87 6.78 21.28
N ILE A 5 -15.53 6.15 22.40
CA ILE A 5 -15.82 6.62 23.75
C ILE A 5 -14.57 7.28 24.32
N PHE A 6 -14.74 8.44 24.96
CA PHE A 6 -13.71 9.09 25.76
C PHE A 6 -14.04 9.02 27.24
N TRP A 7 -13.12 8.42 27.98
CA TRP A 7 -13.19 8.24 29.42
C TRP A 7 -12.63 9.48 30.12
N VAL A 8 -13.52 10.29 30.70
CA VAL A 8 -13.16 11.62 31.22
C VAL A 8 -12.10 11.52 32.33
N ASN A 9 -12.17 10.48 33.15
CA ASN A 9 -11.28 10.32 34.31
C ASN A 9 -9.85 9.90 33.90
N SER A 10 -9.71 8.97 32.96
CA SER A 10 -8.40 8.47 32.50
C SER A 10 -7.83 9.25 31.31
N ARG A 11 -8.62 10.14 30.70
CA ARG A 11 -8.28 10.86 29.46
C ARG A 11 -7.84 9.93 28.32
N SER A 12 -8.50 8.78 28.24
CA SER A 12 -8.25 7.76 27.23
C SER A 12 -9.48 7.53 26.36
N THR A 13 -9.27 6.96 25.19
CA THR A 13 -10.33 6.58 24.27
C THR A 13 -10.44 5.06 24.11
N THR A 14 -11.62 4.58 23.74
CA THR A 14 -11.86 3.17 23.43
C THR A 14 -13.00 3.08 22.42
N VAL A 15 -12.88 2.17 21.45
CA VAL A 15 -13.96 1.87 20.51
C VAL A 15 -14.78 0.70 21.02
N ILE A 16 -16.09 0.89 21.14
CA ILE A 16 -17.04 -0.08 21.70
C ILE A 16 -18.19 -0.27 20.72
N GLU A 17 -18.67 -1.50 20.57
CA GLU A 17 -19.87 -1.77 19.78
C GLU A 17 -21.10 -1.10 20.40
N SER A 18 -21.96 -0.51 19.58
CA SER A 18 -23.15 0.21 20.08
C SER A 18 -24.08 -0.67 20.91
N SER A 19 -24.14 -1.97 20.60
CA SER A 19 -24.92 -2.99 21.32
C SER A 19 -24.43 -3.22 22.75
N GLU A 20 -23.15 -2.95 23.03
CA GLU A 20 -22.52 -3.12 24.35
C GLU A 20 -22.57 -1.85 25.21
N VAL A 21 -22.82 -0.69 24.58
CA VAL A 21 -22.88 0.60 25.27
C VAL A 21 -24.21 0.71 26.02
N ARG A 22 -24.14 0.64 27.36
CA ARG A 22 -25.27 0.99 28.23
C ARG A 22 -25.01 2.33 28.89
N THR A 23 -25.98 3.23 28.81
CA THR A 23 -25.86 4.59 29.34
C THR A 23 -26.71 4.77 30.60
N LYS A 24 -26.24 5.64 31.49
CA LYS A 24 -26.99 6.11 32.65
C LYS A 24 -26.68 7.58 32.87
N ASP A 25 -27.70 8.41 33.05
CA ASP A 25 -27.50 9.78 33.51
C ASP A 25 -27.36 9.78 35.04
N VAL A 26 -26.30 10.42 35.54
CA VAL A 26 -26.08 10.64 36.97
C VAL A 26 -25.74 12.11 37.20
N PHE A 27 -26.71 12.88 37.69
CA PHE A 27 -26.58 14.33 37.94
C PHE A 27 -26.18 15.13 36.68
N GLY A 28 -26.76 14.82 35.52
CA GLY A 28 -26.49 15.48 34.24
C GLY A 28 -25.18 15.04 33.59
N LYS A 29 -24.58 13.96 34.08
CA LYS A 29 -23.36 13.36 33.50
C LYS A 29 -23.69 12.02 32.86
N LEU A 30 -23.28 11.86 31.61
CA LEU A 30 -23.40 10.59 30.90
C LEU A 30 -22.40 9.59 31.47
N MET A 31 -22.91 8.49 32.02
CA MET A 31 -22.14 7.35 32.47
C MET A 31 -22.30 6.21 31.47
N ILE A 32 -21.19 5.59 31.07
CA ILE A 32 -21.18 4.43 30.17
C ILE A 32 -20.71 3.20 30.95
N GLN A 33 -21.44 2.10 30.81
CA GLN A 33 -21.06 0.82 31.37
C GLN A 33 -19.91 0.20 30.58
N TYR A 34 -18.84 -0.18 31.27
CA TYR A 34 -17.74 -0.96 30.72
C TYR A 34 -17.43 -2.12 31.67
N GLY A 35 -17.62 -3.35 31.19
CA GLY A 35 -17.71 -4.53 32.06
C GLY A 35 -18.84 -4.39 33.09
N ASN A 36 -18.52 -4.53 34.38
CA ASN A 36 -19.49 -4.51 35.47
C ASN A 36 -19.62 -3.15 36.20
N ARG A 37 -19.06 -2.07 35.65
CA ARG A 37 -19.03 -0.75 36.29
C ARG A 37 -19.41 0.37 35.32
N PHE A 38 -19.92 1.46 35.86
CA PHE A 38 -20.24 2.68 35.13
C PHE A 38 -19.14 3.71 35.31
N TYR A 39 -18.71 4.31 34.19
CA TYR A 39 -17.66 5.32 34.16
C TYR A 39 -18.16 6.59 33.49
N HIS A 40 -17.69 7.74 33.96
CA HIS A 40 -18.02 9.03 33.35
C HIS A 40 -17.33 9.14 31.98
N ALA A 41 -18.12 9.29 30.93
CA ALA A 41 -17.64 9.17 29.57
C ALA A 41 -18.43 10.04 28.60
N ARG A 42 -17.86 10.26 27.41
CA ARG A 42 -18.50 10.96 26.30
C ARG A 42 -18.39 10.13 25.04
N VAL A 43 -19.46 10.04 24.27
CA VAL A 43 -19.41 9.55 22.90
C VAL A 43 -18.84 10.67 22.04
N ILE A 44 -17.72 10.43 21.36
CA ILE A 44 -17.08 11.41 20.49
C ILE A 44 -17.54 11.24 19.04
N ALA A 45 -17.57 10.00 18.56
CA ALA A 45 -17.94 9.67 17.18
C ALA A 45 -18.61 8.31 17.12
N THR A 46 -19.40 8.11 16.07
CA THR A 46 -20.09 6.85 15.78
C THR A 46 -19.90 6.53 14.30
N ASN A 47 -19.50 5.30 13.97
CA ASN A 47 -19.28 4.85 12.60
C ASN A 47 -19.49 3.32 12.49
N GLU A 48 -19.78 2.82 11.30
CA GLU A 48 -19.82 1.38 11.03
C GLU A 48 -18.42 0.77 10.91
N ASN A 49 -17.43 1.55 10.46
CA ASN A 49 -16.05 1.14 10.34
C ASN A 49 -15.30 1.33 11.67
N LYS A 50 -15.02 0.23 12.36
CA LYS A 50 -14.25 0.21 13.62
C LYS A 50 -12.83 0.76 13.43
N ALA A 51 -12.12 0.31 12.39
CA ALA A 51 -10.74 0.70 12.14
C ALA A 51 -10.63 2.21 11.91
N TRP A 52 -11.60 2.81 11.20
CA TRP A 52 -11.65 4.28 11.03
C TRP A 52 -11.82 5.04 12.35
N LEU A 53 -12.60 4.51 13.30
CA LEU A 53 -12.72 5.15 14.62
C LEU A 53 -11.44 5.04 15.45
N GLU A 54 -10.76 3.90 15.37
CA GLU A 54 -9.46 3.67 16.03
C GLU A 54 -8.35 4.55 15.44
N SER A 55 -8.54 4.99 14.19
CA SER A 55 -7.63 5.87 13.47
C SER A 55 -7.80 7.35 13.82
N LEU A 56 -8.83 7.74 14.59
CA LEU A 56 -9.05 9.15 14.96
C LEU A 56 -8.09 9.60 16.07
N GLU A 57 -7.50 10.78 15.90
CA GLU A 57 -6.72 11.43 16.95
C GLU A 57 -7.65 12.26 17.83
N VAL A 58 -7.56 12.04 19.14
CA VAL A 58 -8.37 12.72 20.14
C VAL A 58 -7.47 13.40 21.16
N ASN A 59 -7.69 14.70 21.38
CA ASN A 59 -6.96 15.45 22.40
C ASN A 59 -7.44 15.13 23.83
N LEU A 60 -6.74 15.68 24.83
CA LEU A 60 -7.04 15.47 26.26
C LEU A 60 -8.40 16.02 26.72
N ASN A 61 -9.11 16.78 25.87
CA ASN A 61 -10.44 17.31 26.13
C ASN A 61 -11.56 16.47 25.49
N GLY A 62 -11.20 15.37 24.81
CA GLY A 62 -12.15 14.52 24.09
C GLY A 62 -12.64 15.15 22.79
N GLN A 63 -11.82 15.97 22.12
CA GLN A 63 -12.11 16.53 20.81
C GLN A 63 -11.26 15.83 19.75
N ILE A 64 -11.87 15.53 18.61
CA ILE A 64 -11.15 15.02 17.44
C ILE A 64 -10.27 16.14 16.90
N THR A 65 -8.98 15.87 16.78
CA THR A 65 -7.99 16.82 16.21
C THR A 65 -7.46 16.39 14.86
N GLY A 66 -7.65 15.12 14.49
CA GLY A 66 -7.14 14.57 13.25
C GLY A 66 -7.61 13.14 13.01
N CYS A 67 -7.13 12.57 11.91
CA CYS A 67 -7.32 11.18 11.56
C CYS A 67 -5.96 10.65 11.12
N LEU A 68 -5.38 9.76 11.93
CA LEU A 68 -4.27 8.91 11.52
C LEU A 68 -4.84 7.90 10.54
N LEU A 69 -4.98 8.26 9.27
CA LEU A 69 -5.11 7.24 8.24
C LEU A 69 -3.80 6.44 8.25
N HIS A 70 -3.73 5.40 9.08
CA HIS A 70 -3.06 4.18 8.66
C HIS A 70 -3.94 3.64 7.53
N THR A 71 -3.75 4.23 6.35
CA THR A 71 -3.98 3.53 5.11
C THR A 71 -3.31 2.17 5.33
N HIS A 72 -4.12 1.11 5.40
CA HIS A 72 -3.63 -0.25 5.26
C HIS A 72 -3.02 -0.32 3.85
N GLN A 73 -1.80 0.20 3.73
CA GLN A 73 -0.98 0.15 2.53
C GLN A 73 -0.23 -1.18 2.49
N GLU A 74 -0.58 -2.15 3.34
CA GLU A 74 0.00 -3.50 3.30
C GLU A 74 -0.56 -4.36 2.15
N GLY A 75 -1.60 -3.90 1.45
CA GLY A 75 -2.16 -4.60 0.29
C GLY A 75 -1.96 -3.92 -1.07
N LEU A 76 -1.42 -2.70 -1.11
CA LEU A 76 -1.21 -1.94 -2.36
C LEU A 76 0.26 -1.91 -2.80
N PHE A 77 1.20 -2.25 -1.92
CA PHE A 77 2.62 -2.33 -2.29
C PHE A 77 3.06 -3.69 -2.81
N GLN A 78 2.24 -4.74 -2.76
CA GLN A 78 2.60 -6.01 -3.40
C GLN A 78 2.42 -5.96 -4.93
N ASP A 79 1.38 -5.27 -5.41
CA ASP A 79 1.14 -5.13 -6.84
C ASP A 79 2.16 -4.18 -7.51
N GLU A 80 2.52 -3.06 -6.87
CA GLU A 80 3.52 -2.13 -7.43
C GLU A 80 4.95 -2.72 -7.46
N VAL A 81 5.31 -3.57 -6.48
CA VAL A 81 6.63 -4.23 -6.48
C VAL A 81 6.67 -5.36 -7.51
N GLN A 82 5.57 -6.11 -7.72
CA GLN A 82 5.50 -7.11 -8.78
C GLN A 82 5.50 -6.50 -10.20
N GLU A 83 4.82 -5.37 -10.41
CA GLU A 83 4.88 -4.68 -11.71
C GLU A 83 6.27 -4.12 -11.99
N GLN A 84 6.98 -3.58 -10.99
CA GLN A 84 8.34 -3.08 -11.20
C GLN A 84 9.35 -4.20 -11.50
N GLU A 85 9.26 -5.36 -10.84
CA GLU A 85 10.14 -6.50 -11.12
C GLU A 85 9.89 -7.07 -12.54
N GLN A 86 8.63 -7.22 -12.96
CA GLN A 86 8.32 -7.70 -14.32
C GLN A 86 8.79 -6.74 -15.41
N VAL A 87 8.64 -5.42 -15.22
CA VAL A 87 9.11 -4.42 -16.20
C VAL A 87 10.63 -4.44 -16.31
N GLN A 88 11.35 -4.70 -15.21
CA GLN A 88 12.81 -4.80 -15.22
C GLN A 88 13.29 -6.05 -15.96
N GLU A 89 12.65 -7.20 -15.74
CA GLU A 89 12.98 -8.46 -16.41
C GLU A 89 12.74 -8.35 -17.93
N ILE A 90 11.61 -7.78 -18.35
CA ILE A 90 11.30 -7.55 -19.77
C ILE A 90 12.31 -6.59 -20.42
N GLN A 91 12.72 -5.52 -19.75
CA GLN A 91 13.75 -4.62 -20.29
C GLN A 91 15.09 -5.34 -20.46
N GLN A 92 15.46 -6.19 -19.52
CA GLN A 92 16.74 -6.89 -19.55
C GLN A 92 16.77 -7.95 -20.66
N GLU A 93 15.67 -8.68 -20.88
CA GLU A 93 15.52 -9.60 -22.01
C GLU A 93 15.55 -8.88 -23.36
N LEU A 94 14.91 -7.70 -23.47
CA LEU A 94 14.89 -6.93 -24.71
C LEU A 94 16.30 -6.44 -25.11
N VAL A 95 17.09 -5.99 -24.13
CA VAL A 95 18.49 -5.58 -24.38
C VAL A 95 19.34 -6.77 -24.83
N GLN A 96 19.20 -7.94 -24.20
CA GLN A 96 19.94 -9.13 -24.63
C GLN A 96 19.55 -9.60 -26.04
N GLN A 97 18.28 -9.49 -26.41
CA GLN A 97 17.86 -9.81 -27.78
C GLN A 97 18.46 -8.84 -28.81
N GLN A 98 18.47 -7.54 -28.52
CA GLN A 98 19.08 -6.55 -29.40
C GLN A 98 20.59 -6.78 -29.56
N GLU A 99 21.31 -7.09 -28.48
CA GLU A 99 22.73 -7.42 -28.56
C GLU A 99 23.00 -8.69 -29.38
N GLN A 100 22.16 -9.72 -29.27
CA GLN A 100 22.29 -10.93 -30.09
C GLN A 100 22.00 -10.68 -31.56
N GLU A 101 21.00 -9.86 -31.87
CA GLU A 101 20.66 -9.47 -33.25
C GLU A 101 21.81 -8.68 -33.88
N GLU A 102 22.39 -7.72 -33.16
CA GLU A 102 23.54 -6.94 -33.65
C GLU A 102 24.78 -7.84 -33.89
N ILE A 103 25.04 -8.83 -33.04
CA ILE A 103 26.14 -9.79 -33.24
C ILE A 103 25.89 -10.66 -34.48
N LEU A 104 24.63 -11.06 -34.74
CA LEU A 104 24.27 -11.86 -35.92
C LEU A 104 24.41 -11.04 -37.20
N GLU A 105 23.96 -9.77 -37.20
CA GLU A 105 24.14 -8.85 -38.33
C GLU A 105 25.63 -8.63 -38.63
N GLN A 106 26.46 -8.37 -37.61
CA GLN A 106 27.90 -8.20 -37.80
C GLN A 106 28.57 -9.44 -38.39
N ARG A 107 28.12 -10.65 -38.02
CA ARG A 107 28.63 -11.89 -38.62
C ARG A 107 28.19 -12.06 -40.06
N GLN A 108 26.94 -11.75 -40.40
CA GLN A 108 26.47 -11.82 -41.78
C GLN A 108 27.23 -10.86 -42.68
N VAL A 109 27.47 -9.62 -42.24
CA VAL A 109 28.29 -8.66 -43.00
C VAL A 109 29.72 -9.18 -43.18
N GLN A 110 30.34 -9.75 -42.15
CA GLN A 110 31.67 -10.35 -42.28
C GLN A 110 31.69 -11.57 -43.23
N GLU A 111 30.66 -12.40 -43.23
CA GLU A 111 30.54 -13.54 -44.15
C GLU A 111 30.34 -13.07 -45.60
N GLU A 112 29.52 -12.05 -45.84
CA GLU A 112 29.34 -11.44 -47.16
C GLU A 112 30.63 -10.77 -47.67
N GLU A 113 31.35 -10.02 -46.82
CA GLU A 113 32.65 -9.43 -47.18
C GLU A 113 33.71 -10.52 -47.50
N HIS A 114 33.68 -11.64 -46.78
CA HIS A 114 34.57 -12.78 -47.05
C HIS A 114 34.22 -13.52 -48.35
N GLU A 115 32.94 -13.62 -48.71
CA GLU A 115 32.47 -14.25 -49.95
C GLU A 115 32.78 -13.36 -51.17
N GLU A 116 32.56 -12.05 -51.07
CA GLU A 116 32.88 -11.08 -52.12
C GLU A 116 34.39 -11.04 -52.41
N PHE A 117 35.24 -11.10 -51.37
CA PHE A 117 36.69 -11.19 -51.53
C PHE A 117 37.15 -12.51 -52.19
N ALA A 118 36.45 -13.62 -51.93
CA ALA A 118 36.76 -14.91 -52.55
C ALA A 118 36.37 -14.95 -54.04
N GLU A 119 35.25 -14.33 -54.41
CA GLU A 119 34.84 -14.20 -55.82
C GLU A 119 35.78 -13.28 -56.63
N GLU A 120 36.28 -12.21 -56.01
CA GLU A 120 37.19 -11.25 -56.66
C GLU A 120 38.59 -11.87 -56.91
N GLN A 121 39.08 -12.70 -55.99
CA GLN A 121 40.30 -13.50 -56.17
C GLN A 121 40.12 -14.64 -57.21
N GLY A 122 38.89 -15.13 -57.39
CA GLY A 122 38.56 -16.19 -58.36
C GLY A 122 38.41 -15.72 -59.82
N ARG A 123 38.15 -14.43 -60.07
CA ARG A 123 38.02 -13.86 -61.43
C ARG A 123 39.35 -13.39 -62.05
N GLY A 124 40.46 -13.47 -61.32
CA GLY A 124 41.78 -12.99 -61.74
C GLY A 124 42.65 -13.97 -62.54
N THR A 125 42.18 -15.17 -62.85
CA THR A 125 42.91 -16.14 -63.71
C THR A 125 41.96 -16.84 -64.68
N GLY A 126 41.60 -16.16 -65.77
CA GLY A 126 40.91 -16.72 -66.92
C GLY A 126 41.39 -16.05 -68.20
#